data_AF-A0A355UJD8-F1
#
_entry.id   AF-A0A355UJD8-F1
#
_cell.length_a   1.000
_cell.length_b   1.000
_cell.length_c   1.000
_cell.angle_alpha   90.00
_cell.angle_beta   90.00
_cell.angle_gamma   90.00
#
_symmetry.space_group_name_H-M   'P 1'
#
loop_
_entity.id
_entity.type
_entity.pdbx_description
1 polymer ?
#
loop_
_entity_poly.entity_id
_entity_poly.type
_entity_poly.pdbx_seq_one_letter_code
_entity_poly.pdbx_strand_id
1 'polypeptide(L)'
;PNLDNNISYGNSLISNREISREFLNVEELVEIVPFDWQTINNGSSFDAIIGNPPYVNTEDMHSLLPDKEFALYKKNYQTSYKQFDKYFLFVERALQKVKDNGYVCYIIPNKFFKIGAGQKLRQLISSGKYLVTLNDFGDAQLFWDKTIYSSILLLQKCAHYQFEYSKVKSAAALWSGEENCSVTLQSSILNELPWRLTDDFEFLNL
;
A
#
# COMPACT_ATOMS: atom_id res chain seq x y z
N PRO A 1 -1.99 -25.54 11.85
CA PRO A 1 -2.17 -24.56 12.97
C PRO A 1 -3.66 -24.25 13.16
N ASN A 2 -4.13 -24.09 14.39
CA ASN A 2 -5.50 -23.59 14.64
C ASN A 2 -5.57 -22.11 14.19
N LEU A 3 -6.58 -21.77 13.38
CA LEU A 3 -6.77 -20.44 12.80
C LEU A 3 -7.95 -19.68 13.42
N ASP A 4 -8.69 -20.29 14.34
CA ASP A 4 -9.98 -19.79 14.85
C ASP A 4 -9.85 -18.41 15.53
N ASN A 5 -8.69 -18.14 16.14
CA ASN A 5 -8.38 -16.86 16.78
C ASN A 5 -7.51 -15.93 15.92
N ASN A 6 -7.18 -16.33 14.68
CA ASN A 6 -6.24 -15.62 13.80
C ASN A 6 -6.91 -15.09 12.52
N ILE A 7 -8.18 -15.42 12.29
CA ILE A 7 -8.96 -14.92 11.16
C ILE A 7 -10.02 -13.96 11.69
N SER A 8 -9.97 -12.72 11.20
CA SER A 8 -10.98 -11.71 11.49
C SER A 8 -11.58 -11.21 10.17
N TYR A 9 -12.90 -11.04 10.15
CA TYR A 9 -13.65 -10.65 8.96
C TYR A 9 -14.15 -9.20 9.06
N GLY A 10 -14.12 -8.48 7.95
CA GLY A 10 -14.68 -7.13 7.80
C GLY A 10 -13.80 -6.20 6.95
N ASN A 11 -14.32 -5.01 6.69
CA ASN A 11 -13.66 -3.98 5.91
C ASN A 11 -12.60 -3.25 6.74
N SER A 12 -11.35 -3.70 6.63
CA SER A 12 -10.21 -3.13 7.38
C SER A 12 -9.96 -1.62 7.12
N LEU A 13 -10.51 -1.05 6.05
CA LEU A 13 -10.41 0.38 5.74
C LEU A 13 -11.49 1.23 6.43
N ILE A 14 -12.56 0.65 6.95
CA ILE A 14 -13.64 1.38 7.61
C ILE A 14 -13.92 0.75 8.96
N SER A 15 -13.76 1.52 10.02
CA SER A 15 -14.14 1.14 11.38
C SER A 15 -15.22 2.06 11.93
N ASN A 16 -15.72 1.76 13.12
CA ASN A 16 -16.66 2.62 13.84
C ASN A 16 -16.17 4.07 13.98
N ARG A 17 -14.85 4.32 13.96
CA ARG A 17 -14.29 5.67 13.98
C ARG A 17 -14.60 6.46 12.71
N GLU A 18 -14.41 5.84 11.55
CA GLU A 18 -14.68 6.47 10.25
C GLU A 18 -16.18 6.69 10.01
N ILE A 19 -17.01 5.88 10.66
CA ILE A 19 -18.47 5.95 10.60
C ILE A 19 -19.06 6.92 11.63
N SER A 20 -18.42 7.13 12.78
CA SER A 20 -18.98 7.90 13.91
C SER A 20 -19.45 9.33 13.59
N ARG A 21 -19.07 9.86 12.42
CA ARG A 21 -19.45 11.20 11.91
C ARG A 21 -20.48 11.15 10.78
N GLU A 22 -21.01 9.98 10.46
CA GLU A 22 -21.98 9.71 9.41
C GLU A 22 -23.19 8.98 10.02
N PHE A 23 -24.40 9.36 9.63
CA PHE A 23 -25.57 8.56 9.92
C PHE A 23 -25.63 7.45 8.88
N LEU A 24 -25.28 6.22 9.30
CA LEU A 24 -25.52 5.01 8.52
C LEU A 24 -26.77 4.30 9.02
N ASN A 25 -27.58 3.81 8.10
CA ASN A 25 -28.67 2.90 8.41
C ASN A 25 -28.14 1.45 8.56
N VAL A 26 -29.00 0.54 9.01
CA VAL A 26 -28.62 -0.85 9.28
C VAL A 26 -28.20 -1.58 8.00
N GLU A 27 -28.86 -1.31 6.87
CA GLU A 27 -28.56 -1.95 5.58
C GLU A 27 -27.16 -1.55 5.10
N GLU A 28 -26.82 -0.26 5.16
CA GLU A 28 -25.49 0.26 4.82
C GLU A 28 -24.39 -0.36 5.71
N LEU A 29 -24.66 -0.58 7.00
CA LEU A 29 -23.70 -1.23 7.90
C LEU A 29 -23.48 -2.71 7.54
N VAL A 30 -24.53 -3.42 7.11
CA VAL A 30 -24.44 -4.82 6.67
C VAL A 30 -23.68 -4.93 5.35
N GLU A 31 -23.81 -3.96 4.45
CA GLU A 31 -23.07 -3.95 3.18
C GLU A 31 -21.60 -3.59 3.37
N ILE A 32 -21.30 -2.55 4.15
CA ILE A 32 -19.92 -2.07 4.37
C ILE A 32 -19.11 -3.04 5.23
N VAL A 33 -19.78 -3.72 6.17
CA VAL A 33 -19.18 -4.61 7.18
C VAL A 33 -17.95 -3.97 7.86
N PRO A 34 -18.13 -2.90 8.65
CA PRO A 34 -17.02 -2.17 9.24
C PRO A 34 -16.17 -3.07 10.15
N PHE A 35 -14.85 -2.97 10.05
CA PHE A 35 -13.96 -3.78 10.86
C PHE A 35 -13.74 -3.19 12.25
N ASP A 36 -14.06 -3.97 13.28
CA ASP A 36 -13.73 -3.60 14.66
C ASP A 36 -12.29 -4.00 15.00
N TRP A 37 -11.39 -3.02 14.93
CA TRP A 37 -9.99 -3.21 15.30
C TRP A 37 -9.78 -3.60 16.77
N GLN A 38 -10.75 -3.42 17.68
CA GLN A 38 -10.62 -3.91 19.05
C GLN A 38 -10.55 -5.43 19.13
N THR A 39 -11.10 -6.13 18.13
CA THR A 39 -11.11 -7.61 18.08
C THR A 39 -9.75 -8.22 17.79
N ILE A 40 -8.80 -7.45 17.24
CA ILE A 40 -7.44 -7.89 16.93
C ILE A 40 -6.42 -7.06 17.69
N ASN A 41 -5.50 -7.73 18.38
CA ASN A 41 -4.45 -7.07 19.18
C ASN A 41 -5.01 -6.02 20.17
N ASN A 42 -6.25 -6.20 20.63
CA ASN A 42 -6.98 -5.26 21.49
C ASN A 42 -6.97 -3.81 20.95
N GLY A 43 -7.02 -3.65 19.62
CA GLY A 43 -6.96 -2.34 18.96
C GLY A 43 -5.59 -1.66 18.98
N SER A 44 -4.56 -2.32 19.52
CA SER A 44 -3.19 -1.81 19.58
C SER A 44 -2.51 -1.87 18.22
N SER A 45 -1.54 -0.97 18.01
CA SER A 45 -0.72 -0.97 16.80
C SER A 45 0.17 -2.19 16.67
N PHE A 46 0.54 -2.53 15.43
CA PHE A 46 1.34 -3.70 15.08
C PHE A 46 2.81 -3.35 14.90
N ASP A 47 3.70 -4.31 15.16
CA ASP A 47 5.13 -4.18 14.85
C ASP A 47 5.39 -4.30 13.34
N ALA A 48 4.60 -5.13 12.65
CA ALA A 48 4.62 -5.26 11.21
C ALA A 48 3.23 -5.57 10.64
N ILE A 49 2.95 -5.08 9.45
CA ILE A 49 1.79 -5.46 8.63
C ILE A 49 2.31 -5.92 7.28
N ILE A 50 1.91 -7.13 6.87
CA ILE A 50 2.31 -7.72 5.60
C ILE A 50 1.07 -8.15 4.82
N GLY A 51 1.12 -8.13 3.49
CA GLY A 51 -0.03 -8.55 2.70
C GLY A 51 0.05 -8.26 1.20
N ASN A 52 -1.03 -8.65 0.53
CA ASN A 52 -1.30 -8.37 -0.88
C ASN A 52 -2.68 -7.69 -0.93
N PRO A 53 -2.74 -6.34 -0.80
CA PRO A 53 -4.01 -5.63 -0.76
C PRO A 53 -4.77 -5.77 -2.10
N PRO A 54 -6.09 -5.54 -2.13
CA PRO A 54 -6.89 -5.67 -3.34
C PRO A 54 -6.55 -4.60 -4.40
N TYR A 55 -6.44 -5.02 -5.66
CA TYR A 55 -6.11 -4.17 -6.80
C TYR A 55 -7.36 -3.75 -7.58
N VAL A 56 -8.13 -2.83 -6.99
CA VAL A 56 -9.38 -2.33 -7.58
C VAL A 56 -9.19 -0.86 -7.95
N ASN A 57 -9.43 -0.51 -9.22
CA ASN A 57 -9.33 0.87 -9.69
C ASN A 57 -10.59 1.67 -9.30
N THR A 58 -10.61 2.98 -9.55
CA THR A 58 -11.78 3.81 -9.17
C THR A 58 -13.08 3.44 -9.90
N GLU A 59 -13.02 3.13 -11.19
CA GLU A 59 -14.19 2.74 -11.99
C GLU A 59 -14.78 1.41 -11.48
N ASP A 60 -13.91 0.45 -11.19
CA ASP A 60 -14.31 -0.83 -10.60
C ASP A 60 -14.87 -0.62 -9.19
N MET A 61 -14.30 0.29 -8.38
CA MET A 61 -14.84 0.61 -7.06
C MET A 61 -16.24 1.19 -7.14
N HIS A 62 -16.51 2.11 -8.08
CA HIS A 62 -17.87 2.62 -8.31
C HIS A 62 -18.85 1.54 -8.76
N SER A 63 -18.37 0.50 -9.45
CA SER A 63 -19.22 -0.58 -9.95
C SER A 63 -19.47 -1.68 -8.91
N LEU A 64 -18.52 -1.90 -8.01
CA LEU A 64 -18.49 -3.05 -7.10
C LEU A 64 -18.85 -2.70 -5.65
N LEU A 65 -18.71 -1.44 -5.24
CA LEU A 65 -18.85 -1.02 -3.84
C LEU A 65 -20.07 -0.11 -3.66
N PRO A 66 -20.71 -0.12 -2.48
CA PRO A 66 -21.73 0.87 -2.15
C PRO A 66 -21.19 2.30 -2.25
N ASP A 67 -22.00 3.23 -2.76
CA ASP A 67 -21.61 4.65 -2.90
C ASP A 67 -21.14 5.26 -1.57
N LYS A 68 -21.77 4.83 -0.47
CA LYS A 68 -21.43 5.27 0.88
C LYS A 68 -20.04 4.78 1.32
N GLU A 69 -19.64 3.56 0.95
CA GLU A 69 -18.28 3.04 1.18
C GLU A 69 -17.25 3.91 0.46
N PHE A 70 -17.49 4.20 -0.82
CA PHE A 70 -16.61 5.05 -1.62
C PHE A 70 -16.51 6.48 -1.06
N ALA A 71 -17.64 7.05 -0.63
CA ALA A 71 -17.67 8.37 0.01
C ALA A 71 -16.87 8.40 1.32
N LEU A 72 -16.94 7.33 2.12
CA LEU A 72 -16.13 7.19 3.34
C LEU A 72 -14.63 7.13 3.01
N TYR A 73 -14.23 6.49 1.92
CA TYR A 73 -12.83 6.52 1.48
C TYR A 73 -12.38 7.94 1.13
N LYS A 74 -13.17 8.65 0.33
CA LYS A 74 -12.92 10.04 -0.06
C LYS A 74 -12.74 10.99 1.12
N LYS A 75 -13.53 10.78 2.17
CA LYS A 75 -13.54 11.64 3.36
C LYS A 75 -12.37 11.35 4.30
N ASN A 76 -12.02 10.08 4.48
CA ASN A 76 -11.15 9.66 5.58
C ASN A 76 -9.69 9.41 5.18
N TYR A 77 -9.38 9.39 3.89
CA TYR A 77 -8.04 9.07 3.39
C TYR A 77 -7.50 10.16 2.48
N GLN A 78 -6.34 10.70 2.81
CA GLN A 78 -5.70 11.70 1.95
C GLN A 78 -5.19 11.11 0.62
N THR A 79 -4.91 9.80 0.60
CA THR A 79 -4.47 9.09 -0.61
C THR A 79 -5.60 8.84 -1.62
N SER A 80 -6.86 9.07 -1.24
CA SER A 80 -8.04 8.95 -2.10
C SER A 80 -8.24 10.14 -3.06
N TYR A 81 -7.16 10.68 -3.61
CA TYR A 81 -7.16 11.95 -4.37
C TYR A 81 -7.51 11.75 -5.85
N LYS A 82 -8.51 12.49 -6.36
CA LYS A 82 -9.05 12.35 -7.73
C LYS A 82 -9.37 10.89 -8.06
N GLN A 83 -8.68 10.28 -9.01
CA GLN A 83 -8.73 8.83 -9.28
C GLN A 83 -7.66 8.15 -8.42
N PHE A 84 -8.01 7.05 -7.78
CA PHE A 84 -7.12 6.30 -6.89
C PHE A 84 -7.38 4.79 -6.99
N ASP A 85 -6.36 3.98 -6.75
CA ASP A 85 -6.55 2.54 -6.59
C ASP A 85 -6.78 2.19 -5.11
N LYS A 86 -7.59 1.16 -4.83
CA LYS A 86 -7.94 0.76 -3.46
C LYS A 86 -6.72 0.46 -2.59
N TYR A 87 -5.64 -0.10 -3.14
CA TYR A 87 -4.41 -0.37 -2.38
C TYR A 87 -3.72 0.89 -1.84
N PHE A 88 -3.97 2.08 -2.40
CA PHE A 88 -3.44 3.33 -1.84
C PHE A 88 -3.95 3.54 -0.41
N LEU A 89 -5.24 3.26 -0.19
CA LEU A 89 -5.89 3.35 1.10
C LEU A 89 -5.33 2.32 2.09
N PHE A 90 -5.01 1.11 1.61
CA PHE A 90 -4.42 0.06 2.42
C PHE A 90 -3.02 0.43 2.90
N VAL A 91 -2.19 1.07 2.07
CA VAL A 91 -0.87 1.55 2.49
C VAL A 91 -1.02 2.64 3.55
N GLU A 92 -1.91 3.61 3.35
CA GLU A 92 -2.20 4.65 4.34
C GLU A 92 -2.72 4.06 5.66
N ARG A 93 -3.70 3.15 5.60
CA ARG A 93 -4.25 2.46 6.78
C ARG A 93 -3.19 1.65 7.51
N ALA A 94 -2.31 0.96 6.80
CA ALA A 94 -1.22 0.19 7.41
C ALA A 94 -0.25 1.10 8.16
N LEU A 95 0.16 2.22 7.57
CA LEU A 95 1.00 3.23 8.26
C LEU A 95 0.31 3.83 9.50
N GLN A 96 -1.01 3.99 9.48
CA GLN A 96 -1.79 4.41 10.66
C GLN A 96 -1.84 3.34 11.74
N LYS A 97 -1.74 2.05 11.38
CA LYS A 97 -1.91 0.90 12.29
C LYS A 97 -0.61 0.25 12.75
N VAL A 98 0.52 0.56 12.13
CA VAL A 98 1.83 0.18 12.68
C VAL A 98 2.28 1.16 13.77
N LYS A 99 3.09 0.64 14.70
CA LYS A 99 3.81 1.46 15.69
C LYS A 99 4.80 2.38 14.97
N ASP A 100 5.27 3.41 15.67
CA ASP A 100 6.46 4.13 15.20
C ASP A 100 7.63 3.14 15.11
N ASN A 101 8.44 3.27 14.06
CA ASN A 101 9.45 2.29 13.64
C ASN A 101 8.91 0.91 13.22
N GLY A 102 7.59 0.70 13.16
CA GLY A 102 6.97 -0.52 12.66
C GLY A 102 6.99 -0.59 11.13
N TYR A 103 6.84 -1.81 10.59
CA TYR A 103 7.02 -2.10 9.16
C TYR A 103 5.72 -2.35 8.41
N VAL A 104 5.65 -1.91 7.16
CA VAL A 104 4.60 -2.28 6.21
C VAL A 104 5.27 -2.90 4.99
N CYS A 105 4.95 -4.16 4.68
CA CYS A 105 5.46 -4.85 3.50
C CYS A 105 4.31 -5.34 2.63
N TYR A 106 4.11 -4.70 1.47
CA TYR A 106 3.05 -5.09 0.55
C TYR A 106 3.57 -5.42 -0.84
N ILE A 107 2.95 -6.42 -1.45
CA ILE A 107 2.99 -6.59 -2.90
C ILE A 107 1.91 -5.67 -3.46
N ILE A 108 2.27 -4.72 -4.34
CA ILE A 108 1.34 -3.76 -4.93
C ILE A 108 1.70 -3.47 -6.40
N PRO A 109 0.78 -2.97 -7.23
CA PRO A 109 1.07 -2.59 -8.60
C PRO A 109 2.15 -1.51 -8.67
N ASN A 110 3.16 -1.69 -9.52
CA ASN A 110 4.30 -0.76 -9.63
C ASN A 110 3.96 0.59 -10.28
N LYS A 111 2.72 0.76 -10.79
CA LYS A 111 2.29 2.00 -11.44
C LYS A 111 2.20 3.18 -10.45
N PHE A 112 2.05 2.94 -9.15
CA PHE A 112 1.85 4.02 -8.15
C PHE A 112 2.96 5.06 -8.15
N PHE A 113 4.21 4.66 -8.42
CA PHE A 113 5.33 5.59 -8.43
C PHE A 113 5.49 6.32 -9.78
N LYS A 114 4.72 5.95 -10.81
CA LYS A 114 4.82 6.48 -12.18
C LYS A 114 3.63 7.37 -12.58
N ILE A 115 2.42 7.08 -12.08
CA ILE A 115 1.18 7.71 -12.57
C ILE A 115 0.75 8.92 -11.73
N GLY A 116 -0.05 9.82 -12.32
CA GLY A 116 -0.60 10.98 -11.63
C GLY A 116 -1.49 10.63 -10.42
N ALA A 117 -2.28 9.55 -10.51
CA ALA A 117 -3.14 9.07 -9.42
C ALA A 117 -2.37 8.76 -8.13
N GLY A 118 -1.11 8.31 -8.22
CA GLY A 118 -0.27 8.00 -7.07
C GLY A 118 0.31 9.21 -6.33
N GLN A 119 -0.01 10.44 -6.74
CA GLN A 119 0.59 11.67 -6.19
C GLN A 119 0.51 11.75 -4.65
N LYS A 120 -0.67 11.55 -4.06
CA LYS A 120 -0.85 11.65 -2.61
C LYS A 120 -0.25 10.46 -1.84
N LEU A 121 -0.19 9.28 -2.46
CA LEU A 121 0.51 8.15 -1.87
C LEU A 121 2.03 8.41 -1.84
N ARG A 122 2.61 8.87 -2.95
CA ARG A 122 4.03 9.25 -2.99
C ARG A 122 4.32 10.37 -1.98
N GLN A 123 3.47 11.39 -1.90
CA GLN A 123 3.59 12.47 -0.91
C GLN A 123 3.63 11.91 0.53
N LEU A 124 2.69 11.02 0.88
CA LEU A 124 2.66 10.39 2.20
C LEU A 124 3.98 9.65 2.51
N ILE A 125 4.47 8.86 1.57
CA ILE A 125 5.71 8.08 1.74
C ILE A 125 6.94 9.00 1.84
N SER A 126 7.05 9.98 0.95
CA SER A 126 8.21 10.88 0.86
C SER A 126 8.27 11.87 2.03
N SER A 127 7.13 12.43 2.46
CA SER A 127 7.09 13.36 3.59
C SER A 127 7.48 12.68 4.91
N GLY A 128 7.10 11.41 5.09
CA GLY A 128 7.54 10.61 6.22
C GLY A 128 8.95 10.02 6.08
N LYS A 129 9.51 10.05 4.87
CA LYS A 129 10.73 9.33 4.48
C LYS A 129 10.66 7.84 4.84
N TYR A 130 9.50 7.22 4.62
CA TYR A 130 9.21 5.87 5.10
C TYR A 130 9.75 4.75 4.20
N LEU A 131 10.22 5.06 2.99
CA LEU A 131 10.66 4.03 2.05
C LEU A 131 11.96 3.38 2.51
N VAL A 132 11.94 2.06 2.68
CA VAL A 132 13.14 1.25 2.98
C VAL A 132 13.62 0.55 1.72
N THR A 133 12.74 -0.24 1.09
CA THR A 133 13.03 -0.91 -0.18
C THR A 133 11.86 -0.82 -1.15
N LEU A 134 12.18 -0.75 -2.44
CA LEU A 134 11.23 -0.92 -3.54
C LEU A 134 11.80 -1.91 -4.55
N ASN A 135 11.23 -3.11 -4.57
CA ASN A 135 11.61 -4.13 -5.54
C ASN A 135 10.62 -4.10 -6.71
N ASP A 136 11.01 -3.50 -7.84
CA ASP A 136 10.19 -3.40 -9.06
C ASP A 136 10.38 -4.65 -9.92
N PHE A 137 9.33 -5.45 -10.09
CA PHE A 137 9.36 -6.62 -10.98
C PHE A 137 9.28 -6.22 -12.46
N GLY A 138 9.10 -4.95 -12.78
CA GLY A 138 9.05 -4.48 -14.16
C GLY A 138 7.91 -5.17 -14.91
N ASP A 139 8.27 -5.91 -15.97
CA ASP A 139 7.41 -6.73 -16.82
C ASP A 139 7.32 -8.20 -16.38
N ALA A 140 8.12 -8.62 -15.39
CA ALA A 140 8.08 -9.97 -14.86
C ALA A 140 6.71 -10.27 -14.23
N GLN A 141 6.04 -11.30 -14.75
CA GLN A 141 4.72 -11.70 -14.29
C GLN A 141 4.84 -12.57 -13.03
N LEU A 142 4.34 -12.05 -11.90
CA LEU A 142 4.27 -12.81 -10.64
C LEU A 142 3.03 -13.70 -10.55
N PHE A 143 1.98 -13.36 -11.29
CA PHE A 143 0.69 -14.03 -11.23
C PHE A 143 0.37 -14.57 -12.62
N TRP A 144 0.30 -15.89 -12.75
CA TRP A 144 0.19 -16.59 -14.04
C TRP A 144 -1.08 -16.27 -14.82
N ASP A 145 -2.14 -15.80 -14.14
CA ASP A 145 -3.45 -15.49 -14.72
C ASP A 145 -3.75 -13.98 -14.78
N LYS A 146 -2.78 -13.10 -14.43
CA LYS A 146 -2.97 -11.64 -14.37
C LYS A 146 -1.82 -10.89 -15.01
N THR A 147 -2.14 -9.96 -15.91
CA THR A 147 -1.16 -9.02 -16.49
C THR A 147 -0.92 -7.82 -15.55
N ILE A 148 -0.43 -8.07 -14.34
CA ILE A 148 -0.24 -7.02 -13.32
C ILE A 148 1.24 -6.83 -13.01
N TYR A 149 1.77 -5.70 -13.49
CA TYR A 149 3.10 -5.23 -13.14
C TYR A 149 3.16 -4.88 -11.65
N SER A 150 3.94 -5.65 -10.91
CA SER A 150 3.94 -5.64 -9.45
C SER A 150 5.27 -5.15 -8.88
N SER A 151 5.24 -4.75 -7.62
CA SER A 151 6.40 -4.38 -6.83
C SER A 151 6.22 -4.86 -5.40
N ILE A 152 7.31 -5.16 -4.70
CA ILE A 152 7.31 -5.26 -3.24
C ILE A 152 7.72 -3.91 -2.69
N LEU A 153 6.86 -3.33 -1.87
CA LEU A 153 7.05 -2.07 -1.18
C LEU A 153 7.30 -2.37 0.31
N LEU A 154 8.50 -2.09 0.80
CA LEU A 154 8.81 -2.09 2.23
C LEU A 154 8.89 -0.66 2.74
N LEU A 155 8.00 -0.34 3.66
CA LEU A 155 8.02 0.90 4.42
C LEU A 155 8.34 0.63 5.89
N GLN A 156 8.97 1.59 6.55
CA GLN A 156 9.07 1.65 7.99
C GLN A 156 8.59 3.03 8.46
N LYS A 157 7.82 3.09 9.54
CA LYS A 157 7.27 4.34 10.08
C LYS A 157 8.33 5.11 10.89
N CYS A 158 9.43 5.44 10.22
CA CYS A 158 10.49 6.34 10.68
C CYS A 158 11.21 6.92 9.46
N ALA A 159 11.96 7.99 9.66
CA ALA A 159 12.64 8.65 8.55
C ALA A 159 13.91 7.90 8.13
N HIS A 160 13.99 7.56 6.85
CA HIS A 160 15.20 7.04 6.20
C HIS A 160 15.82 8.09 5.29
N TYR A 161 17.14 8.25 5.35
CA TYR A 161 17.85 9.16 4.42
C TYR A 161 18.18 8.47 3.09
N GLN A 162 18.18 7.15 3.07
CA GLN A 162 18.45 6.32 1.91
C GLN A 162 17.43 5.19 1.83
N PHE A 163 17.19 4.72 0.62
CA PHE A 163 16.37 3.54 0.35
C PHE A 163 17.03 2.69 -0.73
N GLU A 164 16.69 1.41 -0.77
CA GLU A 164 17.14 0.49 -1.80
C GLU A 164 16.08 0.37 -2.90
N TYR A 165 16.51 0.50 -4.15
CA TYR A 165 15.69 0.18 -5.31
C TYR A 165 16.34 -0.95 -6.09
N SER A 166 15.55 -1.97 -6.44
CA SER A 166 16.03 -3.07 -7.27
C SER A 166 15.07 -3.35 -8.41
N LYS A 167 15.63 -3.64 -9.60
CA LYS A 167 14.89 -4.23 -10.70
C LYS A 167 14.96 -5.75 -10.59
N VAL A 168 13.83 -6.41 -10.37
CA VAL A 168 13.78 -7.86 -10.16
C VAL A 168 13.42 -8.55 -11.47
N LYS A 169 14.30 -9.43 -11.95
CA LYS A 169 14.09 -10.18 -13.21
C LYS A 169 13.10 -11.33 -13.05
N SER A 170 13.05 -11.95 -11.88
CA SER A 170 12.10 -13.03 -11.57
C SER A 170 11.92 -13.18 -10.06
N ALA A 171 10.80 -13.78 -9.64
CA ALA A 171 10.63 -14.18 -8.24
C ALA A 171 11.78 -15.11 -7.81
N ALA A 172 12.17 -16.11 -8.59
CA ALA A 172 13.27 -17.00 -8.22
C ALA A 172 14.58 -16.25 -7.94
N ALA A 173 14.94 -15.27 -8.76
CA ALA A 173 16.15 -14.45 -8.60
C ALA A 173 16.13 -13.60 -7.32
N LEU A 174 14.97 -13.13 -6.89
CA LEU A 174 14.84 -12.39 -5.63
C LEU A 174 15.09 -13.30 -4.41
N TRP A 175 14.64 -14.56 -4.46
CA TRP A 175 14.67 -15.47 -3.32
C TRP A 175 15.97 -16.30 -3.27
N SER A 176 16.63 -16.51 -4.40
CA SER A 176 17.93 -17.19 -4.49
C SER A 176 19.10 -16.33 -4.03
N GLY A 177 18.90 -15.01 -3.88
CA GLY A 177 19.99 -14.08 -3.61
C GLY A 177 20.97 -13.92 -4.78
N GLU A 178 20.58 -14.36 -5.99
CA GLU A 178 21.29 -13.98 -7.21
C GLU A 178 21.31 -12.46 -7.30
N GLU A 179 22.43 -11.88 -7.77
CA GLU A 179 22.61 -10.43 -7.88
C GLU A 179 21.47 -9.80 -8.69
N ASN A 180 20.46 -9.30 -7.97
CA ASN A 180 19.53 -8.34 -8.53
C ASN A 180 20.29 -7.03 -8.59
N CYS A 181 20.27 -6.35 -9.73
CA CYS A 181 20.81 -5.01 -9.80
C CYS A 181 20.00 -4.12 -8.84
N SER A 182 20.63 -3.76 -7.73
CA SER A 182 20.11 -2.89 -6.69
C SER A 182 20.97 -1.63 -6.58
N VAL A 183 20.35 -0.51 -6.27
CA VAL A 183 21.03 0.75 -6.01
C VAL A 183 20.49 1.37 -4.73
N THR A 184 21.40 1.95 -3.94
CA THR A 184 21.03 2.76 -2.77
C THR A 184 20.91 4.22 -3.20
N LEU A 185 19.73 4.81 -3.02
CA LEU A 185 19.42 6.17 -3.45
C LEU A 185 19.09 7.05 -2.26
N GLN A 186 19.35 8.35 -2.39
CA GLN A 186 18.97 9.33 -1.38
C GLN A 186 17.46 9.56 -1.40
N SER A 187 16.80 9.50 -0.24
CA SER A 187 15.35 9.75 -0.12
C SER A 187 14.94 11.16 -0.51
N SER A 188 15.88 12.10 -0.64
CA SER A 188 15.63 13.46 -1.13
C SER A 188 15.14 13.52 -2.57
N ILE A 189 15.36 12.48 -3.39
CA ILE A 189 14.83 12.41 -4.75
C ILE A 189 13.32 12.08 -4.78
N LEU A 190 12.78 11.58 -3.67
CA LEU A 190 11.38 11.19 -3.56
C LEU A 190 10.52 12.41 -3.17
N ASN A 191 9.44 12.62 -3.91
CA ASN A 191 8.44 13.65 -3.64
C ASN A 191 7.07 13.23 -4.23
N GLU A 192 6.09 14.13 -4.27
CA GLU A 192 4.76 13.83 -4.83
C GLU A 192 4.75 13.64 -6.36
N LEU A 193 5.77 14.09 -7.09
CA LEU A 193 5.89 13.88 -8.53
C LEU A 193 6.27 12.42 -8.83
N PRO A 194 6.01 11.92 -10.05
CA PRO A 194 6.44 10.58 -10.45
C PRO A 194 7.94 10.36 -10.18
N TRP A 195 8.27 9.25 -9.54
CA TRP A 195 9.65 8.88 -9.22
C TRP A 195 10.33 8.34 -10.48
N ARG A 196 11.45 8.95 -10.85
CA ARG A 196 12.24 8.57 -12.03
C ARG A 196 13.19 7.41 -11.68
N LEU A 197 12.62 6.25 -11.35
CA LEU A 197 13.37 5.03 -11.07
C LEU A 197 13.45 4.19 -12.34
N THR A 198 14.67 3.83 -12.75
CA THR A 198 14.97 3.13 -14.01
C THR A 198 15.94 1.97 -13.75
N ASP A 199 16.08 1.09 -14.73
CA ASP A 199 17.09 0.04 -14.79
C ASP A 199 18.46 0.52 -15.30
N ASP A 200 18.54 1.77 -15.75
CA ASP A 200 19.80 2.47 -16.02
C ASP A 200 20.39 2.99 -14.71
N PHE A 201 21.12 2.12 -14.01
CA PHE A 201 21.76 2.46 -12.74
C PHE A 201 22.91 3.46 -12.89
N GLU A 202 23.51 3.59 -14.09
CA GLU A 202 24.50 4.63 -14.35
C GLU A 202 23.83 6.01 -14.35
N PHE A 203 22.66 6.14 -14.97
CA PHE A 203 21.85 7.36 -14.91
C PHE A 203 21.41 7.73 -13.47
N LEU A 204 21.15 6.73 -12.61
CA LEU A 204 20.73 6.96 -11.22
C LEU A 204 21.87 7.35 -10.27
N ASN A 205 23.12 7.09 -10.65
CA ASN A 205 24.31 7.43 -9.87
C ASN A 205 24.92 8.81 -10.24
N LEU A 206 24.38 9.48 -11.26
CA LEU A 206 24.74 10.84 -11.71
C LEU A 206 23.88 11.90 -11.01
#